data_AF-A0A066U9R6-F1
#
_entry.id   AF-A0A066U9R6-F1
#
_cell.length_a   1.000
_cell.length_b   1.000
_cell.length_c   1.000
_cell.angle_alpha   90.00
_cell.angle_beta   90.00
_cell.angle_gamma   90.00
#
_symmetry.space_group_name_H-M   'P 1'
#
loop_
_entity.id
_entity.type
_entity.pdbx_description
1 polymer ?
#
loop_
_entity_poly.entity_id
_entity_poly.type
_entity_poly.pdbx_seq_one_letter_code
_entity_poly.pdbx_strand_id
1 'polypeptide(L)'
;MFQGDHPAVGRAFRRAGELAREFGHTRVGSEHLLLALTEGPLAGLAGIEQAVHRAAPDGAGVAADREALTVLGIDLGPLPAELADRPPAKAPLFPLGAGKARRRCARAAPRIGLDVQAAYAASLRLALARRERRHRVEHVALALVALDPGADWVVRTAGVNRGELLAGLAAAHPPPRRNRLLRAERRVGRRARCRDIVRGYQHTTGRAAVAPAALAGLVH
;
A
#
# COMPACT_ATOMS: atom_id res chain seq x y z
N MET A 1 14.69 -14.05 15.22
CA MET A 1 14.26 -14.48 13.87
C MET A 1 12.93 -13.82 13.52
N PHE A 2 12.69 -13.54 12.24
CA PHE A 2 11.41 -13.03 11.74
C PHE A 2 10.38 -14.17 11.67
N GLN A 3 9.16 -13.93 12.11
CA GLN A 3 8.12 -14.94 12.33
C GLN A 3 7.05 -14.96 11.24
N GLY A 4 7.21 -14.17 10.17
CA GLY A 4 6.23 -14.06 9.10
C GLY A 4 5.08 -13.12 9.41
N ASP A 5 3.97 -13.33 8.69
CA ASP A 5 2.76 -12.51 8.80
C ASP A 5 1.96 -12.84 10.05
N HIS A 6 1.46 -11.79 10.69
CA HIS A 6 0.40 -11.92 11.67
C HIS A 6 -0.91 -12.31 10.95
N PRO A 7 -1.75 -13.20 11.52
CA PRO A 7 -3.00 -13.62 10.89
C PRO A 7 -3.94 -12.47 10.50
N ALA A 8 -3.87 -11.35 11.21
CA ALA A 8 -4.63 -10.14 10.89
C ALA A 8 -4.30 -9.54 9.51
N VAL A 9 -3.07 -9.72 9.00
CA VAL A 9 -2.70 -9.29 7.64
C VAL A 9 -3.53 -10.07 6.63
N GLY A 10 -3.55 -11.41 6.73
CA GLY A 10 -4.35 -12.25 5.84
C GLY A 10 -5.86 -11.94 5.91
N ARG A 11 -6.38 -11.61 7.09
CA ARG A 11 -7.78 -11.18 7.26
C ARG A 11 -8.07 -9.86 6.54
N ALA A 12 -7.22 -8.84 6.69
CA ALA A 12 -7.41 -7.55 6.02
C ALA A 12 -7.41 -7.69 4.49
N PHE A 13 -6.50 -8.48 3.92
CA PHE A 13 -6.48 -8.71 2.46
C PHE A 13 -7.67 -9.53 1.97
N ARG A 14 -8.16 -10.48 2.78
CA ARG A 14 -9.39 -11.21 2.47
C ARG A 14 -10.60 -10.28 2.48
N ARG A 15 -10.71 -9.43 3.50
CA ARG A 15 -11.77 -8.43 3.63
C ARG A 15 -11.76 -7.44 2.47
N ALA A 16 -10.59 -6.98 2.04
CA ALA A 16 -10.45 -6.15 0.83
C ALA A 16 -11.01 -6.85 -0.43
N GLY A 17 -10.79 -8.17 -0.55
CA GLY A 17 -11.36 -8.97 -1.64
C GLY A 17 -12.87 -9.20 -1.52
N GLU A 18 -13.42 -9.25 -0.31
CA GLU A 18 -14.87 -9.29 -0.08
C GLU A 18 -15.52 -7.95 -0.43
N LEU A 19 -14.95 -6.84 0.05
CA LEU A 19 -15.38 -5.49 -0.29
C LEU A 19 -15.41 -5.30 -1.80
N ALA A 20 -14.33 -5.64 -2.52
CA ALA A 20 -14.32 -5.52 -3.98
C ALA A 20 -15.47 -6.29 -4.67
N ARG A 21 -15.89 -7.44 -4.12
CA ARG A 21 -17.07 -8.17 -4.61
C ARG A 21 -18.38 -7.47 -4.24
N GLU A 22 -18.48 -6.97 -3.02
CA GLU A 22 -19.65 -6.22 -2.53
C GLU A 22 -19.91 -4.96 -3.38
N PHE A 23 -18.85 -4.25 -3.78
CA PHE A 23 -18.94 -3.09 -4.68
C PHE A 23 -19.07 -3.47 -6.18
N GLY A 24 -19.04 -4.76 -6.53
CA GLY A 24 -19.12 -5.21 -7.93
C GLY A 24 -17.87 -4.88 -8.76
N HIS A 25 -16.74 -4.60 -8.13
CA HIS A 25 -15.49 -4.25 -8.81
C HIS A 25 -14.76 -5.51 -9.30
N THR A 26 -14.18 -5.45 -10.50
CA THR A 26 -13.47 -6.58 -11.14
C THR A 26 -12.07 -6.82 -10.56
N ARG A 27 -11.60 -5.91 -9.70
CA ARG A 27 -10.24 -5.84 -9.17
C ARG A 27 -10.26 -5.38 -7.71
N VAL A 28 -9.38 -5.98 -6.90
CA VAL A 28 -9.05 -5.50 -5.55
C VAL A 28 -7.95 -4.45 -5.64
N GLY A 29 -8.31 -3.18 -5.53
CA GLY A 29 -7.37 -2.04 -5.47
C GLY A 29 -7.09 -1.52 -4.06
N SER A 30 -6.20 -0.52 -4.01
CA SER A 30 -5.77 0.12 -2.77
C SER A 30 -6.92 0.71 -1.96
N GLU A 31 -7.98 1.20 -2.62
CA GLU A 31 -9.20 1.69 -1.98
C GLU A 31 -9.90 0.62 -1.12
N HIS A 32 -9.95 -0.61 -1.61
CA HIS A 32 -10.54 -1.72 -0.87
C HIS A 32 -9.68 -2.16 0.31
N LEU A 33 -8.35 -2.16 0.13
CA LEU A 33 -7.43 -2.45 1.22
C LEU A 33 -7.48 -1.36 2.28
N LEU A 34 -7.57 -0.08 1.88
CA LEU A 34 -7.71 1.03 2.81
C LEU A 34 -9.02 0.94 3.60
N LEU A 35 -10.13 0.62 2.92
CA LEU A 35 -11.43 0.41 3.56
C LEU A 35 -11.38 -0.79 4.53
N ALA A 36 -10.78 -1.91 4.16
CA ALA A 36 -10.61 -3.05 5.08
C ALA A 36 -9.78 -2.70 6.33
N LEU A 37 -8.86 -1.74 6.23
CA LEU A 37 -8.01 -1.31 7.34
C LEU A 37 -8.75 -0.38 8.33
N THR A 38 -9.93 0.15 7.99
CA THR A 38 -10.77 0.93 8.94
C THR A 38 -11.40 0.05 10.02
N GLU A 39 -11.40 -1.27 9.85
CA GLU A 39 -11.75 -2.23 10.90
C GLU A 39 -10.59 -2.46 11.91
N GLY A 40 -9.44 -1.79 11.71
CA GLY A 40 -8.24 -1.99 12.53
C GLY A 40 -7.42 -0.70 12.70
N PRO A 41 -6.19 -0.62 12.16
CA PRO A 41 -5.28 0.50 12.43
C PRO A 41 -5.79 1.85 11.93
N LEU A 42 -6.79 1.87 11.04
CA LEU A 42 -7.45 3.09 10.55
C LEU A 42 -8.86 3.28 11.12
N ALA A 43 -9.15 2.66 12.27
CA ALA A 43 -10.44 2.81 12.93
C ALA A 43 -10.78 4.27 13.22
N GLY A 44 -12.04 4.62 12.97
CA GLY A 44 -12.55 5.99 13.16
C GLY A 44 -12.39 6.93 11.96
N LEU A 45 -11.76 6.49 10.86
CA LEU A 45 -11.76 7.28 9.62
C LEU A 45 -13.14 7.25 8.95
N ALA A 46 -13.85 8.36 9.02
CA ALA A 46 -15.12 8.56 8.32
C ALA A 46 -14.90 8.89 6.83
N GLY A 47 -15.93 8.65 6.00
CA GLY A 47 -15.94 9.06 4.59
C GLY A 47 -15.12 8.20 3.62
N ILE A 48 -14.35 7.22 4.12
CA ILE A 48 -13.56 6.31 3.28
C ILE A 48 -14.47 5.47 2.36
N GLU A 49 -15.58 4.97 2.87
CA GLU A 49 -16.55 4.18 2.09
C GLU A 49 -17.17 5.00 0.95
N GLN A 50 -17.60 6.24 1.23
CA GLN A 50 -18.10 7.16 0.20
C GLN A 50 -17.04 7.49 -0.85
N ALA A 51 -15.77 7.66 -0.43
CA ALA A 51 -14.67 7.88 -1.35
C ALA A 51 -14.40 6.64 -2.23
N VAL A 52 -14.49 5.42 -1.69
CA VAL A 52 -14.39 4.17 -2.46
C VAL A 52 -15.50 4.08 -3.50
N HIS A 53 -16.74 4.44 -3.15
CA HIS A 53 -17.84 4.51 -4.11
C HIS A 53 -17.58 5.51 -5.25
N ARG A 54 -16.97 6.67 -4.96
CA ARG A 54 -16.63 7.67 -5.99
C ARG A 54 -15.51 7.21 -6.92
N ALA A 55 -14.66 6.29 -6.46
CA ALA A 55 -13.61 5.72 -7.27
C ALA A 55 -14.14 4.71 -8.31
N ALA A 56 -15.37 4.21 -8.13
CA ALA A 56 -15.99 3.27 -9.05
C ALA A 56 -16.25 3.90 -10.44
N PRO A 57 -16.26 3.09 -11.51
CA PRO A 57 -15.89 1.67 -11.55
C PRO A 57 -14.37 1.42 -11.67
N ASP A 58 -13.59 2.46 -12.00
CA ASP A 58 -12.21 2.31 -12.44
C ASP A 58 -11.20 2.10 -11.29
N GLY A 59 -11.60 2.43 -10.06
CA GLY A 59 -10.79 2.34 -8.84
C GLY A 59 -9.95 3.59 -8.56
N ALA A 60 -9.46 3.71 -7.32
CA ALA A 60 -8.85 4.96 -6.86
C ALA A 60 -7.47 5.18 -7.49
N GLY A 61 -6.76 4.11 -7.85
CA GLY A 61 -5.52 4.21 -8.61
C GLY A 61 -5.72 4.88 -9.97
N VAL A 62 -6.80 4.54 -10.69
CA VAL A 62 -7.12 5.19 -11.98
C VAL A 62 -7.59 6.62 -11.78
N ALA A 63 -8.39 6.88 -10.75
CA ALA A 63 -8.78 8.25 -10.39
C ALA A 63 -7.55 9.14 -10.10
N ALA A 64 -6.58 8.62 -9.34
CA ALA A 64 -5.32 9.31 -9.08
C ALA A 64 -4.50 9.56 -10.35
N ASP A 65 -4.39 8.56 -11.23
CA ASP A 65 -3.68 8.69 -12.51
C ASP A 65 -4.38 9.74 -13.42
N ARG A 66 -5.71 9.77 -13.45
CA ARG A 66 -6.51 10.74 -14.21
C ARG A 66 -6.30 12.16 -13.68
N GLU A 67 -6.34 12.36 -12.36
CA GLU A 67 -6.04 13.67 -11.75
C GLU A 67 -4.62 14.13 -12.11
N ALA A 68 -3.63 13.25 -12.02
CA ALA A 68 -2.24 13.58 -12.34
C ALA A 68 -2.04 13.97 -13.81
N LEU A 69 -2.73 13.28 -14.73
CA LEU A 69 -2.62 13.54 -16.17
C LEU A 69 -3.43 14.75 -16.64
N THR A 70 -4.53 15.07 -15.95
CA THR A 70 -5.32 16.28 -16.19
C THR A 70 -4.49 17.55 -15.99
N VAL A 71 -3.57 17.55 -15.01
CA VAL A 71 -2.62 18.67 -14.80
C VAL A 71 -1.75 18.93 -16.03
N LEU A 72 -1.48 17.91 -16.84
CA LEU A 72 -0.71 18.01 -18.08
C LEU A 72 -1.59 18.32 -19.31
N GLY A 73 -2.88 18.58 -19.12
CA GLY A 73 -3.85 18.77 -20.21
C GLY A 73 -4.23 17.48 -20.94
N ILE A 74 -3.95 16.31 -20.36
CA ILE A 74 -4.30 15.01 -20.94
C ILE A 74 -5.58 14.51 -20.28
N ASP A 75 -6.67 14.50 -21.04
CA ASP A 75 -7.91 13.84 -20.64
C ASP A 75 -7.95 12.43 -21.23
N LEU A 76 -7.89 11.42 -20.36
CA LEU A 76 -7.92 10.02 -20.74
C LEU A 76 -9.34 9.47 -20.89
N GLY A 77 -10.37 10.25 -20.57
CA GLY A 77 -11.73 9.74 -20.47
C GLY A 77 -11.85 8.55 -19.49
N PRO A 78 -12.88 7.70 -19.66
CA PRO A 78 -12.99 6.45 -18.92
C PRO A 78 -11.91 5.46 -19.37
N LEU A 79 -11.08 4.99 -18.43
CA LEU A 79 -10.07 3.96 -18.70
C LEU A 79 -10.45 2.68 -17.97
N PRO A 80 -10.54 1.52 -18.65
CA PRO A 80 -10.79 0.26 -17.99
C PRO A 80 -9.70 -0.04 -16.95
N ALA A 81 -10.11 -0.46 -15.76
CA ALA A 81 -9.23 -0.81 -14.64
C ALA A 81 -8.17 -1.87 -15.02
N GLU A 82 -8.45 -2.70 -16.03
CA GLU A 82 -7.52 -3.70 -16.56
C GLU A 82 -6.27 -3.09 -17.20
N LEU A 83 -6.35 -1.85 -17.71
CA LEU A 83 -5.20 -1.13 -18.26
C LEU A 83 -4.30 -0.54 -17.16
N ALA A 84 -4.83 -0.38 -15.95
CA ALA A 84 -4.12 0.19 -14.80
C ALA A 84 -3.04 -0.74 -14.23
N ASP A 85 -3.12 -2.04 -14.51
CA ASP A 85 -2.21 -3.08 -14.03
C ASP A 85 -1.44 -3.76 -15.17
N ARG A 86 -0.54 -3.01 -15.82
CA ARG A 86 0.40 -3.65 -16.74
C ARG A 86 1.56 -4.24 -15.93
N PRO A 87 1.82 -5.56 -15.99
CA PRO A 87 2.91 -6.16 -15.24
C PRO A 87 4.26 -5.57 -15.69
N PRO A 88 5.18 -5.24 -14.77
CA PRO A 88 6.45 -4.64 -15.13
C PRO A 88 7.27 -5.58 -16.01
N ALA A 89 8.07 -5.00 -16.93
CA ALA A 89 9.05 -5.74 -17.71
C ALA A 89 10.07 -6.39 -16.76
N LYS A 90 10.08 -7.73 -16.76
CA LYS A 90 11.04 -8.64 -16.09
C LYS A 90 11.61 -8.14 -14.75
N ALA A 91 11.07 -8.65 -13.64
CA ALA A 91 11.61 -8.38 -12.31
C ALA A 91 13.05 -8.93 -12.15
N PRO A 92 13.94 -8.23 -11.43
CA PRO A 92 15.20 -8.81 -10.99
C PRO A 92 14.92 -10.05 -10.12
N LEU A 93 15.57 -11.14 -10.47
CA LEU A 93 15.50 -12.45 -9.82
C LEU A 93 15.99 -12.32 -8.37
N PHE A 94 15.12 -12.46 -7.34
CA PHE A 94 15.42 -13.07 -6.02
C PHE A 94 14.23 -12.96 -5.02
N PRO A 95 14.03 -13.92 -4.08
CA PRO A 95 14.18 -15.38 -4.17
C PRO A 95 12.82 -16.08 -4.43
N LEU A 96 12.92 -17.29 -4.99
CA LEU A 96 11.93 -18.38 -5.07
C LEU A 96 10.45 -18.04 -4.74
N GLY A 97 9.59 -18.04 -5.76
CA GLY A 97 8.13 -18.09 -5.59
C GLY A 97 7.37 -16.80 -5.91
N ALA A 98 8.04 -15.66 -6.09
CA ALA A 98 7.37 -14.39 -6.45
C ALA A 98 6.52 -14.52 -7.73
N GLY A 99 7.00 -15.23 -8.75
CA GLY A 99 6.22 -15.52 -9.96
C GLY A 99 5.00 -16.42 -9.70
N LYS A 100 5.12 -17.42 -8.81
CA LYS A 100 3.99 -18.29 -8.42
C LYS A 100 2.95 -17.50 -7.62
N ALA A 101 3.39 -16.65 -6.70
CA ALA A 101 2.52 -15.77 -5.92
C ALA A 101 1.78 -14.77 -6.82
N ARG A 102 2.47 -14.12 -7.77
CA ARG A 102 1.85 -13.23 -8.77
C ARG A 102 0.82 -13.96 -9.64
N ARG A 103 1.15 -15.16 -10.12
CA ARG A 103 0.19 -16.00 -10.87
C ARG A 103 -1.03 -16.35 -10.04
N ARG A 104 -0.85 -16.64 -8.75
CA ARG A 104 -1.97 -16.88 -7.82
C ARG A 104 -2.82 -15.63 -7.64
N CYS A 105 -2.21 -14.46 -7.46
CA CYS A 105 -2.91 -13.17 -7.36
C CYS A 105 -3.68 -12.82 -8.64
N ALA A 106 -3.10 -13.08 -9.82
CA ALA A 106 -3.75 -12.86 -11.12
C ALA A 106 -4.93 -13.81 -11.39
N ARG A 107 -4.97 -14.95 -10.68
CA ARG A 107 -6.07 -15.93 -10.71
C ARG A 107 -7.10 -15.72 -9.60
N ALA A 108 -6.87 -14.79 -8.68
CA ALA A 108 -7.86 -14.45 -7.67
C ALA A 108 -9.11 -13.85 -8.35
N ALA A 109 -10.27 -14.07 -7.75
CA ALA A 109 -11.53 -13.49 -8.16
C ALA A 109 -12.14 -12.73 -6.97
N PRO A 110 -12.13 -11.38 -6.98
CA PRO A 110 -11.59 -10.47 -7.99
C PRO A 110 -10.06 -10.48 -8.04
N ARG A 111 -9.45 -10.01 -9.15
CA ARG A 111 -7.98 -10.01 -9.32
C ARG A 111 -7.33 -9.05 -8.32
N ILE A 112 -6.21 -9.45 -7.71
CA ILE A 112 -5.49 -8.56 -6.78
C ILE A 112 -4.60 -7.59 -7.57
N GLY A 113 -4.82 -6.29 -7.33
CA GLY A 113 -4.11 -5.20 -7.99
C GLY A 113 -2.61 -5.15 -7.77
N LEU A 114 -1.85 -4.55 -8.71
CA LEU A 114 -0.40 -4.35 -8.54
C LEU A 114 -0.07 -3.36 -7.42
N ASP A 115 -0.91 -2.36 -7.20
CA ASP A 115 -0.88 -1.42 -6.07
C ASP A 115 -0.94 -2.16 -4.71
N VAL A 116 -1.91 -3.07 -4.53
CA VAL A 116 -2.10 -3.89 -3.33
C VAL A 116 -0.94 -4.86 -3.14
N GLN A 117 -0.44 -5.48 -4.21
CA GLN A 117 0.74 -6.33 -4.17
C GLN A 117 2.00 -5.54 -3.79
N ALA A 118 2.16 -4.33 -4.31
CA ALA A 118 3.28 -3.44 -4.00
C ALA A 118 3.19 -2.93 -2.55
N ALA A 119 2.00 -2.60 -2.06
CA ALA A 119 1.75 -2.21 -0.68
C ALA A 119 2.09 -3.33 0.31
N TYR A 120 1.71 -4.59 0.02
CA TYR A 120 2.15 -5.76 0.79
C TYR A 120 3.68 -5.90 0.80
N ALA A 121 4.31 -5.80 -0.37
CA ALA A 121 5.75 -5.97 -0.50
C ALA A 121 6.54 -4.84 0.20
N ALA A 122 6.01 -3.61 0.17
CA ALA A 122 6.58 -2.45 0.83
C ALA A 122 6.41 -2.53 2.36
N SER A 123 5.23 -2.93 2.84
CA SER A 123 4.95 -3.09 4.27
C SER A 123 5.77 -4.20 4.93
N LEU A 124 5.98 -5.32 4.24
CA LEU A 124 6.89 -6.36 4.71
C LEU A 124 8.32 -5.84 4.84
N ARG A 125 8.83 -5.12 3.83
CA ARG A 125 10.16 -4.48 3.88
C ARG A 125 10.25 -3.43 4.98
N LEU A 126 9.18 -2.66 5.21
CA LEU A 126 9.10 -1.69 6.30
C LEU A 126 9.20 -2.38 7.67
N ALA A 127 8.46 -3.48 7.89
CA ALA A 127 8.56 -4.27 9.12
C ALA A 127 9.99 -4.79 9.36
N LEU A 128 10.64 -5.27 8.30
CA LEU A 128 12.04 -5.71 8.36
C LEU A 128 13.00 -4.55 8.67
N ALA A 129 12.80 -3.38 8.05
CA ALA A 129 13.59 -2.18 8.29
C ALA A 129 13.42 -1.64 9.72
N ARG A 130 12.22 -1.78 10.30
CA ARG A 130 11.92 -1.45 11.71
C ARG A 130 12.48 -2.48 12.70
N ARG A 131 12.99 -3.62 12.23
CA ARG A 131 13.45 -4.76 13.05
C ARG A 131 12.32 -5.39 13.86
N GLU A 132 11.16 -5.50 13.24
CA GLU A 132 9.99 -6.17 13.80
C GLU A 132 10.19 -7.69 13.80
N ARG A 133 9.51 -8.36 14.73
CA ARG A 133 9.50 -9.85 14.76
C ARG A 133 8.44 -10.43 13.84
N ARG A 134 7.37 -9.68 13.54
CA ARG A 134 6.23 -10.09 12.72
C ARG A 134 5.84 -8.96 11.77
N HIS A 135 5.35 -9.31 10.59
CA HIS A 135 4.65 -8.38 9.72
C HIS A 135 3.19 -8.27 10.16
N ARG A 136 2.79 -7.08 10.60
CA ARG A 136 1.46 -6.81 11.18
C ARG A 136 0.69 -5.78 10.34
N VAL A 137 -0.61 -5.69 10.57
CA VAL A 137 -1.55 -4.89 9.78
C VAL A 137 -1.22 -3.38 9.77
N GLU A 138 -0.66 -2.85 10.85
CA GLU A 138 -0.20 -1.47 10.95
C GLU A 138 0.94 -1.15 9.96
N HIS A 139 1.77 -2.13 9.59
CA HIS A 139 2.80 -1.92 8.57
C HIS A 139 2.19 -1.76 7.18
N VAL A 140 1.09 -2.47 6.93
CA VAL A 140 0.31 -2.35 5.70
C VAL A 140 -0.29 -0.95 5.62
N ALA A 141 -0.96 -0.49 6.69
CA ALA A 141 -1.50 0.86 6.76
C ALA A 141 -0.41 1.95 6.57
N LEU A 142 0.71 1.84 7.29
CA LEU A 142 1.83 2.78 7.18
C LEU A 142 2.41 2.84 5.77
N ALA A 143 2.63 1.70 5.12
CA ALA A 143 3.18 1.67 3.76
C ALA A 143 2.17 2.18 2.72
N LEU A 144 0.89 1.80 2.86
CA LEU A 144 -0.17 2.20 1.97
C LEU A 144 -0.37 3.73 2.01
N VAL A 145 -0.56 4.31 3.19
CA VAL A 145 -0.76 5.76 3.37
C VAL A 145 0.49 6.57 3.00
N ALA A 146 1.70 6.01 3.15
CA ALA A 146 2.93 6.71 2.79
C ALA A 146 3.24 6.71 1.28
N LEU A 147 2.87 5.65 0.56
CA LEU A 147 3.38 5.41 -0.80
C LEU A 147 2.32 5.47 -1.88
N ASP A 148 1.09 5.06 -1.58
CA ASP A 148 0.13 4.71 -2.61
C ASP A 148 -0.73 5.90 -3.10
N PRO A 149 -0.70 6.24 -4.40
CA PRO A 149 -1.51 7.34 -4.94
C PRO A 149 -3.02 7.09 -4.86
N GLY A 150 -3.47 5.84 -5.01
CA GLY A 150 -4.89 5.51 -4.88
C GLY A 150 -5.38 5.71 -3.44
N ALA A 151 -4.59 5.29 -2.46
CA ALA A 151 -4.89 5.54 -1.05
C ALA A 151 -4.86 7.04 -0.71
N ASP A 152 -3.89 7.81 -1.24
CA ASP A 152 -3.85 9.27 -1.08
C ASP A 152 -5.09 9.95 -1.67
N TRP A 153 -5.52 9.50 -2.86
CA TRP A 153 -6.75 9.99 -3.49
C TRP A 153 -7.98 9.72 -2.61
N VAL A 154 -8.12 8.52 -2.06
CA VAL A 154 -9.25 8.18 -1.16
C VAL A 154 -9.22 9.02 0.11
N VAL A 155 -8.05 9.14 0.75
CA VAL A 155 -7.85 9.93 1.98
C VAL A 155 -8.19 11.40 1.75
N ARG A 156 -7.72 12.00 0.65
CA ARG A 156 -8.07 13.37 0.24
C ARG A 156 -9.56 13.52 -0.04
N THR A 157 -10.15 12.58 -0.77
CA THR A 157 -11.58 12.61 -1.14
C THR A 157 -12.49 12.49 0.08
N ALA A 158 -12.05 11.77 1.11
CA ALA A 158 -12.71 11.70 2.41
C ALA A 158 -12.47 12.94 3.30
N GLY A 159 -11.68 13.93 2.83
CA GLY A 159 -11.37 15.15 3.59
C GLY A 159 -10.35 14.93 4.72
N VAL A 160 -9.62 13.81 4.72
CA VAL A 160 -8.65 13.47 5.76
C VAL A 160 -7.27 14.03 5.41
N ASN A 161 -6.61 14.70 6.35
CA ASN A 161 -5.23 15.14 6.17
C ASN A 161 -4.28 13.93 6.25
N ARG A 162 -3.69 13.56 5.11
CA ARG A 162 -2.75 12.43 5.03
C ARG A 162 -1.53 12.59 5.95
N GLY A 163 -0.99 13.80 6.07
CA GLY A 163 0.19 14.06 6.91
C GLY A 163 -0.10 13.78 8.37
N GLU A 164 -1.24 14.28 8.86
CA GLU A 164 -1.72 14.05 10.23
C GLU A 164 -2.06 12.58 10.47
N LEU A 165 -2.74 11.94 9.50
CA LEU A 165 -3.04 10.51 9.56
C LEU A 165 -1.76 9.67 9.68
N LEU A 166 -0.78 9.95 8.82
CA LEU A 166 0.49 9.20 8.83
C LEU A 166 1.29 9.45 10.11
N ALA A 167 1.29 10.68 10.62
CA ALA A 167 1.91 11.02 11.90
C ALA A 167 1.22 10.30 13.07
N GLY A 168 -0.11 10.30 13.10
CA GLY A 168 -0.91 9.59 14.10
C GLY A 168 -0.65 8.08 14.10
N LEU A 169 -0.64 7.45 12.92
CA LEU A 169 -0.30 6.04 12.75
C LEU A 169 1.13 5.73 13.23
N ALA A 170 2.10 6.58 12.87
CA ALA A 170 3.48 6.41 13.30
C ALA A 170 3.63 6.53 14.82
N ALA A 171 2.90 7.45 15.44
CA ALA A 171 2.88 7.65 16.89
C ALA A 171 2.19 6.49 17.63
N ALA A 172 1.09 5.97 17.10
CA ALA A 172 0.38 4.82 17.67
C ALA A 172 1.18 3.51 17.54
N HIS A 173 1.99 3.39 16.49
CA HIS A 173 2.78 2.19 16.20
C HIS A 173 4.27 2.51 16.02
N PRO A 174 4.97 2.98 17.07
CA PRO A 174 6.37 3.39 16.95
C PRO A 174 7.28 2.17 16.70
N PRO A 175 8.45 2.35 16.06
CA PRO A 175 9.41 1.27 15.89
C PRO A 175 9.83 0.66 17.23
N PRO A 176 10.15 -0.65 17.28
CA PRO A 176 10.40 -1.34 18.53
C PRO A 176 11.62 -0.75 19.22
N ARG A 177 11.48 -0.43 20.51
CA ARG A 177 12.52 0.16 21.38
C ARG A 177 13.55 -0.89 21.82
N ARG A 178 14.22 -1.53 20.86
CA ARG A 178 15.26 -2.55 21.12
C ARG A 178 16.56 -1.94 21.68
N ASN A 179 17.55 -2.80 21.98
CA ASN A 179 18.86 -2.40 22.47
C ASN A 179 19.55 -1.35 21.56
N ARG A 180 20.52 -0.61 22.11
CA ARG A 180 21.19 0.49 21.42
C ARG A 180 21.82 0.07 20.09
N LEU A 181 22.36 -1.15 20.02
CA LEU A 181 22.95 -1.72 18.81
C LEU A 181 21.93 -1.79 17.66
N LEU A 182 20.74 -2.33 17.88
CA LEU A 182 19.71 -2.43 16.85
C LEU A 182 19.15 -1.06 16.46
N ARG A 183 19.13 -0.09 17.38
CA ARG A 183 18.80 1.31 17.03
C ARG A 183 19.86 1.93 16.13
N ALA A 184 21.15 1.72 16.43
CA ALA A 184 22.26 2.20 15.61
C ALA A 184 22.25 1.53 14.23
N GLU A 185 22.06 0.22 14.18
CA GLU A 185 21.95 -0.52 12.91
C GLU A 185 20.75 -0.03 12.08
N ARG A 186 19.61 0.29 12.70
CA ARG A 186 18.51 0.91 11.95
C ARG A 186 18.93 2.24 11.29
N ARG A 187 19.88 2.99 11.85
CA ARG A 187 20.42 4.22 11.25
C ARG A 187 21.37 3.89 10.10
N VAL A 188 22.27 2.95 10.33
CA VAL A 188 23.25 2.45 9.34
C VAL A 188 22.52 1.65 8.25
N GLY A 189 22.22 2.29 7.13
CA GLY A 189 21.44 1.70 6.04
C GLY A 189 19.98 2.15 5.96
N ARG A 190 19.55 3.10 6.80
CA ARG A 190 18.19 3.71 6.71
C ARG A 190 17.90 4.21 5.30
N ARG A 191 18.81 5.01 4.75
CA ARG A 191 18.65 5.63 3.42
C ARG A 191 18.53 4.56 2.33
N ALA A 192 19.38 3.53 2.36
CA ALA A 192 19.36 2.44 1.39
C ALA A 192 18.04 1.65 1.46
N ARG A 193 17.58 1.28 2.67
CA ARG A 193 16.32 0.56 2.88
C ARG A 193 15.10 1.36 2.44
N CYS A 194 15.04 2.66 2.79
CA CYS A 194 13.93 3.51 2.36
C CYS A 194 13.90 3.63 0.83
N ARG A 195 15.07 3.82 0.20
CA ARG A 195 15.18 3.87 -1.26
C ARG A 195 14.76 2.55 -1.91
N ASP A 196 15.14 1.41 -1.35
CA ASP A 196 14.74 0.09 -1.84
C ASP A 196 13.22 -0.11 -1.77
N ILE A 197 12.58 0.28 -0.67
CA ILE A 197 11.12 0.22 -0.51
C ILE A 197 10.43 1.05 -1.60
N VAL A 198 10.84 2.31 -1.77
CA VAL A 198 10.27 3.23 -2.77
C VAL A 198 10.50 2.68 -4.17
N ARG A 199 11.74 2.32 -4.51
CA ARG A 199 12.08 1.80 -5.84
C ARG A 199 11.31 0.53 -6.16
N GLY A 200 11.18 -0.39 -5.20
CA GLY A 200 10.42 -1.62 -5.34
C GLY A 200 8.92 -1.38 -5.57
N TYR A 201 8.34 -0.41 -4.83
CA TYR A 201 6.96 0.02 -5.05
C TYR A 201 6.78 0.59 -6.45
N GLN A 202 7.54 1.63 -6.80
CA GLN A 202 7.45 2.31 -8.10
C GLN A 202 7.71 1.37 -9.27
N HIS A 203 8.68 0.46 -9.15
CA HIS A 203 8.94 -0.55 -10.18
C HIS A 203 7.78 -1.52 -10.36
N THR A 204 7.03 -1.83 -9.29
CA THR A 204 5.90 -2.77 -9.36
C THR A 204 4.66 -2.12 -9.94
N THR A 205 4.38 -0.87 -9.56
CA THR A 205 3.15 -0.16 -9.94
C THR A 205 3.31 0.73 -11.16
N GLY A 206 4.54 1.12 -11.51
CA GLY A 206 4.81 2.18 -12.48
C GLY A 206 4.49 3.60 -11.97
N ARG A 207 3.98 3.75 -10.74
CA ARG A 207 3.53 5.03 -10.18
C ARG A 207 4.58 5.66 -9.27
N ALA A 208 4.62 6.99 -9.22
CA ALA A 208 5.43 7.71 -8.24
C ALA A 208 4.87 7.50 -6.83
N ALA A 209 5.74 7.31 -5.84
CA ALA A 209 5.32 7.23 -4.44
C ALA A 209 4.93 8.62 -3.92
N VAL A 210 3.86 8.71 -3.14
CA VAL A 210 3.28 10.00 -2.69
C VAL A 210 4.18 10.73 -1.68
N ALA A 211 4.62 10.05 -0.62
CA ALA A 211 5.50 10.65 0.40
C ALA A 211 6.70 9.75 0.73
N PRO A 212 7.63 9.55 -0.22
CA PRO A 212 8.78 8.67 -0.03
C PRO A 212 9.69 9.13 1.13
N ALA A 213 9.73 10.44 1.41
CA ALA A 213 10.50 11.00 2.53
C ALA A 213 9.96 10.58 3.90
N ALA A 214 8.65 10.33 4.03
CA ALA A 214 8.03 9.96 5.30
C ALA A 214 8.55 8.61 5.83
N LEU A 215 8.97 7.69 4.94
CA LEU A 215 9.55 6.40 5.32
C LEU A 215 10.75 6.55 6.27
N ALA A 216 11.53 7.64 6.15
CA ALA A 216 12.67 7.86 7.04
C ALA A 216 12.24 7.98 8.50
N GLY A 217 11.08 8.62 8.76
CA GLY A 217 10.45 8.72 10.08
C GLY A 217 9.74 7.44 10.50
N LEU A 218 9.19 6.66 9.55
CA LEU A 218 8.54 5.38 9.89
C LEU A 218 9.52 4.27 10.30
N VAL A 219 10.79 4.39 9.90
CA VAL A 219 11.85 3.44 10.27
C VAL A 219 12.50 3.80 11.62
N HIS A 220 12.40 5.06 12.10
CA HIS A 220 13.08 5.55 13.31
C HIS A 220 12.15 6.13 14.37
#